data_AF-A0A4U5U877-F1
#
_entry.id   AF-A0A4U5U877-F1
#
_cell.length_a   1.000
_cell.length_b   1.000
_cell.length_c   1.000
_cell.angle_alpha   90.00
_cell.angle_beta   90.00
_cell.angle_gamma   90.00
#
_symmetry.space_group_name_H-M   'P 1'
#
loop_
_entity.id
_entity.type
_entity.pdbx_description
1 polymer ?
#
loop_
_entity_poly.entity_id
_entity_poly.type
_entity_poly.pdbx_seq_one_letter_code
_entity_poly.pdbx_strand_id
1 'polypeptide(L)'
;MHHPKRRPGGGGGGSGLNLPQPPPPSSSNQQGRIRAVEVARGRTGYGFTLSGQSPCVLSCILKGSPADYVGLRSGDYILSVNDINVSKASH
;
A
#
# COMPACT_ATOMS: atom_id res chain seq x y z
N MET A 1 -1.19 -47.36 -61.70
CA MET A 1 0.04 -46.69 -62.16
C MET A 1 -0.07 -45.20 -61.88
N HIS A 2 0.89 -44.67 -61.12
CA HIS A 2 1.34 -43.28 -61.05
C HIS A 2 0.33 -42.13 -60.78
N HIS A 3 0.33 -41.64 -59.54
CA HIS A 3 0.12 -40.22 -59.25
C HIS A 3 1.48 -39.53 -59.05
N PRO A 4 1.58 -38.22 -59.35
CA PRO A 4 2.82 -37.57 -59.70
C PRO A 4 3.60 -36.96 -58.53
N LYS A 5 4.89 -36.81 -58.80
CA LYS A 5 5.93 -36.08 -58.06
C LYS A 5 5.54 -34.61 -57.82
N ARG A 6 5.91 -34.06 -56.65
CA ARG A 6 6.56 -32.73 -56.48
C ARG A 6 7.04 -32.55 -55.01
N ARG A 7 8.34 -32.31 -54.85
CA ARG A 7 9.06 -31.95 -53.60
C ARG A 7 9.03 -30.41 -53.38
N PRO A 8 9.85 -29.83 -52.49
CA PRO A 8 9.58 -29.47 -51.10
C PRO A 8 9.62 -27.93 -50.90
N GLY A 9 9.36 -27.45 -49.68
CA GLY A 9 9.65 -26.05 -49.30
C GLY A 9 8.85 -25.65 -48.08
N GLY A 10 9.45 -25.66 -46.89
CA GLY A 10 9.86 -24.43 -46.20
C GLY A 10 8.82 -24.16 -45.11
N GLY A 11 9.12 -23.98 -43.82
CA GLY A 11 10.32 -23.46 -43.19
C GLY A 11 9.84 -22.35 -42.25
N GLY A 12 10.00 -22.55 -40.94
CA GLY A 12 9.72 -21.55 -39.89
C GLY A 12 8.23 -21.36 -39.61
N GLY A 13 7.76 -21.23 -38.38
CA GLY A 13 8.40 -20.78 -37.14
C GLY A 13 7.36 -19.92 -36.41
N GLY A 14 7.34 -19.97 -35.08
CA GLY A 14 6.53 -19.06 -34.26
C GLY A 14 5.09 -19.52 -34.06
N SER A 15 4.80 -20.52 -33.23
CA SER A 15 4.62 -20.36 -31.78
C SER A 15 4.08 -19.00 -31.35
N GLY A 16 2.89 -19.04 -30.73
CA GLY A 16 2.47 -18.05 -29.75
C GLY A 16 1.47 -17.04 -30.27
N LEU A 17 0.19 -17.37 -30.11
CA LEU A 17 -0.86 -16.37 -29.98
C LEU A 17 -0.41 -15.40 -28.88
N ASN A 18 -0.01 -14.19 -29.28
CA ASN A 18 0.38 -13.13 -28.35
C ASN A 18 -0.90 -12.57 -27.73
N LEU A 19 -1.44 -13.28 -26.73
CA LEU A 19 -2.43 -12.69 -25.85
C LEU A 19 -1.75 -11.57 -25.07
N PRO A 20 -2.36 -10.38 -24.97
CA PRO A 20 -1.84 -9.33 -24.10
C PRO A 20 -1.77 -9.89 -22.68
N GLN A 21 -0.55 -10.05 -22.18
CA GLN A 21 -0.30 -10.48 -20.83
C GLN A 21 -0.96 -9.46 -19.89
N PRO A 22 -1.85 -9.88 -18.97
CA PRO A 22 -2.36 -8.97 -17.95
C PRO A 22 -1.18 -8.38 -17.18
N PRO A 23 -1.25 -7.10 -16.76
CA PRO A 23 -0.15 -6.47 -16.04
C PRO A 23 0.26 -7.32 -14.83
N PRO A 24 1.56 -7.39 -14.50
CA PRO A 24 2.02 -8.12 -13.32
C PRO A 24 1.26 -7.60 -12.09
N PRO A 25 0.87 -8.46 -11.14
CA PRO A 25 0.31 -7.98 -9.89
C PRO A 25 1.37 -7.12 -9.22
N SER A 26 1.14 -5.80 -9.22
CA SER A 26 2.01 -4.83 -8.58
C SER A 26 2.31 -5.32 -7.18
N SER A 27 3.60 -5.50 -6.93
CA SER A 27 4.21 -6.00 -5.70
C SER A 27 3.39 -5.62 -4.49
N SER A 28 2.86 -6.64 -3.82
CA SER A 28 2.63 -6.75 -2.38
C SER A 28 3.03 -5.51 -1.59
N ASN A 29 2.29 -4.43 -1.74
CA ASN A 29 2.30 -3.37 -0.78
C ASN A 29 1.02 -3.62 -0.03
N GLN A 30 1.17 -4.28 1.11
CA GLN A 30 0.18 -4.41 2.16
C GLN A 30 -0.13 -2.98 2.65
N GLN A 31 -0.70 -2.17 1.75
CA GLN A 31 -1.04 -0.78 1.96
C GLN A 31 -2.31 -0.83 2.79
N GLY A 32 -2.12 -1.12 4.08
CA GLY A 32 -3.04 -0.69 5.10
C GLY A 32 -3.39 0.76 4.77
N ARG A 33 -4.67 1.00 4.51
CA ARG A 33 -5.20 2.29 4.06
C ARG A 33 -4.59 3.41 4.91
N ILE A 34 -3.65 4.16 4.34
CA ILE A 34 -3.12 5.37 4.99
C ILE A 34 -4.27 6.38 5.01
N ARG A 35 -4.57 6.92 6.19
CA ARG A 35 -5.61 7.94 6.38
C ARG A 35 -4.98 9.16 7.00
N ALA A 36 -5.11 10.29 6.32
CA ALA A 36 -4.84 11.59 6.91
C ALA A 36 -6.10 12.02 7.69
N VAL A 37 -5.91 12.37 8.96
CA VAL A 37 -6.98 12.90 9.81
C VAL A 37 -6.46 14.16 10.49
N GLU A 38 -7.33 15.16 10.59
CA GLU A 38 -7.02 16.38 11.30
C GLU A 38 -7.66 16.31 12.69
N VAL A 39 -6.83 16.37 13.73
CA VAL A 39 -7.29 16.28 15.11
C VAL A 39 -7.27 17.67 15.73
N ALA A 40 -8.44 18.20 16.08
CA ALA A 40 -8.52 19.47 16.79
C ALA A 40 -7.90 19.35 18.21
N ARG A 41 -7.18 20.38 18.65
CA ARG A 41 -6.63 20.42 20.01
C ARG A 41 -7.73 20.78 21.01
N GLY A 42 -8.04 19.87 21.92
CA GLY A 42 -8.97 20.10 23.02
C GLY A 42 -8.31 20.74 24.25
N ARG A 43 -9.10 20.93 25.33
CA ARG A 43 -8.66 21.51 26.61
C ARG A 43 -7.48 20.78 27.26
N THR A 44 -7.42 19.46 27.09
CA THR A 44 -6.38 18.59 27.66
C THR A 44 -5.40 18.07 26.60
N GLY A 45 -5.43 18.63 25.37
CA GLY A 45 -4.65 18.14 24.23
C GLY A 45 -5.50 17.38 23.21
N TYR A 46 -4.86 16.50 22.44
CA TYR A 46 -5.52 15.74 21.37
C TYR A 46 -6.26 14.48 21.86
N GLY A 47 -5.87 13.95 23.02
CA GLY A 47 -6.47 12.77 23.61
C GLY A 47 -5.92 11.44 23.10
N PHE A 48 -4.68 11.41 22.65
CA PHE A 48 -3.96 10.18 22.35
C PHE A 48 -2.55 10.19 22.97
N THR A 49 -1.98 9.00 23.13
CA THR A 49 -0.59 8.80 23.56
C THR A 49 0.18 8.07 22.48
N LEU A 50 1.40 8.52 22.21
CA LEU A 50 2.33 7.87 21.29
C LEU A 50 3.28 6.96 22.07
N SER A 51 3.59 5.80 21.49
CA SER A 51 4.57 4.85 21.99
C SER A 51 5.48 4.40 20.85
N GLY A 52 6.73 4.06 21.18
CA GLY A 52 7.73 3.62 20.20
C GLY A 52 8.81 4.67 19.93
N GLN A 53 9.95 4.21 19.42
CA GLN A 53 11.09 5.06 19.04
C GLN A 53 11.08 5.38 17.55
N SER A 54 10.74 4.40 16.71
CA SER A 54 10.46 4.54 15.27
C SER A 54 9.98 3.19 14.72
N PRO A 55 8.82 3.11 14.03
CA PRO A 55 7.81 4.16 13.85
C PRO A 55 7.07 4.49 15.16
N CYS A 56 6.60 5.73 15.29
CA CYS A 56 5.70 6.12 16.38
C CYS A 56 4.33 5.47 16.17
N VAL A 57 3.82 4.81 17.20
CA VAL A 57 2.54 4.10 17.17
C VAL A 57 1.58 4.76 18.16
N LEU A 58 0.31 4.88 17.81
CA LEU A 58 -0.73 5.27 18.76
C LEU A 58 -0.93 4.16 19.78
N SER A 59 -0.64 4.45 21.05
CA SER A 59 -0.71 3.50 22.16
C SER A 59 -2.07 3.49 22.84
N CYS A 60 -2.64 4.67 23.04
CA CYS A 60 -3.90 4.84 23.75
C CYS A 60 -4.68 6.01 23.16
N ILE A 61 -5.99 5.84 23.03
CA ILE A 61 -6.93 6.87 22.60
C ILE A 61 -7.94 7.08 23.73
N LEU A 62 -8.12 8.32 24.16
CA LEU A 62 -9.06 8.69 25.19
C LEU A 62 -10.48 8.76 24.60
N LYS A 63 -11.42 8.02 25.17
CA LYS A 63 -12.82 8.00 24.71
C LYS A 63 -13.47 9.39 24.86
N GLY A 64 -14.17 9.85 23.84
CA GLY A 64 -14.77 11.19 23.82
C GLY A 64 -13.76 12.33 23.63
N SER A 65 -12.53 12.01 23.22
CA SER A 65 -11.53 13.00 22.83
C SER A 65 -11.59 13.31 21.33
N PRO A 66 -10.97 14.42 20.87
CA PRO A 66 -10.86 14.74 19.44
C PRO A 66 -10.31 13.59 18.60
N ALA A 67 -9.35 12.83 19.12
CA ALA A 67 -8.77 11.67 18.45
C ALA A 67 -9.78 10.52 18.24
N ASP A 68 -10.64 10.27 19.22
CA ASP A 68 -11.71 9.27 19.14
C ASP A 68 -12.76 9.67 18.09
N TYR A 69 -13.11 10.96 18.03
CA TYR A 69 -14.08 11.48 17.07
C TYR A 69 -13.64 11.37 15.61
N VAL A 70 -12.35 11.54 15.33
CA VAL A 70 -11.80 11.33 13.97
C VAL A 70 -11.59 9.84 13.63
N GLY A 71 -11.79 8.95 14.61
CA GLY A 71 -11.67 7.51 14.45
C GLY A 71 -10.24 6.96 14.50
N LEU A 72 -9.33 7.65 15.20
CA LEU A 72 -8.01 7.10 15.50
C LEU A 72 -8.13 5.92 16.46
N ARG A 73 -7.25 4.93 16.31
CA ARG A 73 -7.23 3.75 17.15
C ARG A 73 -5.83 3.42 17.62
N SER A 74 -5.76 2.77 18.78
CA SER A 74 -4.51 2.18 19.25
C SER A 74 -4.02 1.13 18.25
N GLY A 75 -2.72 1.14 17.96
CA GLY A 75 -2.10 0.29 16.94
C GLY A 75 -1.92 0.96 15.57
N ASP A 76 -2.49 2.15 15.36
CA ASP A 76 -2.24 2.93 14.14
C ASP A 76 -0.81 3.51 14.16
N TYR A 77 -0.14 3.49 13.00
CA TYR A 77 1.20 4.03 12.83
C TYR A 77 1.17 5.48 12.38
N ILE A 78 1.92 6.34 13.05
CA ILE A 78 2.12 7.72 12.63
C ILE A 78 3.25 7.76 11.60
N LEU A 79 2.90 8.17 10.39
CA LEU A 79 3.85 8.35 9.29
C LEU A 79 4.27 9.82 9.16
N SER A 80 3.32 10.73 9.35
CA SER A 80 3.53 12.18 9.27
C SER A 80 2.70 12.92 10.32
N VAL A 81 3.20 14.09 10.73
CA VAL A 81 2.51 15.02 11.63
C VAL A 81 2.67 16.42 11.05
N ASN A 82 1.56 17.13 10.80
CA ASN A 82 1.56 18.46 10.17
C ASN A 82 2.44 18.53 8.90
N ASP A 83 2.27 17.56 8.00
CA ASP A 83 3.04 17.42 6.75
C ASP A 83 4.54 17.10 6.92
N ILE A 84 5.02 16.96 8.16
CA ILE A 84 6.38 16.54 8.46
C ILE A 84 6.40 15.01 8.52
N ASN A 85 7.15 14.38 7.62
CA ASN A 85 7.32 12.93 7.63
C ASN A 85 8.23 12.52 8.81
N VAL A 86 7.67 11.74 9.74
CA VAL A 86 8.35 11.27 10.95
C VAL A 86 8.63 9.76 10.92
N SER A 87 8.28 9.07 9.83
CA SER A 87 8.47 7.61 9.70
C SER A 87 9.92 7.14 9.86
N LYS A 88 10.89 8.03 9.59
CA LYS A 88 12.33 7.78 9.74
C LYS A 88 13.00 8.74 10.74
N ALA A 89 12.21 9.57 11.43
CA ALA A 89 12.77 10.47 12.42
C ALA A 89 13.18 9.63 13.64
N SER A 90 14.49 9.60 13.92
CA SER A 90 15.01 9.10 15.19
C SER A 90 14.96 10.25 16.20
N HIS A 91 14.62 9.90 17.43
CA HIS A 91 14.14 10.81 18.47
C HIS A 91 15.25 11.64 19.15
#